data_AF-A0AAD9BG48-F1
#
_entry.id   AF-A0AAD9BG48-F1
#
_cell.length_a   1.000
_cell.length_b   1.000
_cell.length_c   1.000
_cell.angle_alpha   90.00
_cell.angle_beta   90.00
_cell.angle_gamma   90.00
#
_symmetry.space_group_name_H-M   'P 1'
#
loop_
_entity.id
_entity.type
_entity.pdbx_description
1 polymer ?
#
loop_
_entity_poly.entity_id
_entity_poly.type
_entity_poly.pdbx_seq_one_letter_code
_entity_poly.pdbx_strand_id
1 'polypeptide(L)'
;MATSASEASEQPLTLVMLVGELEKLRKDVTGELTASMNTALAPIQASLQKITDTVATHTVTITGMETALSAHSDGITTLEREVAVLKSKLDSSNQVNDRLQLAVEDLVSRSKQQNLRVIGIPEGMEGDDARLFMTTLFKKMVGDPQLDTLELDRAHRSLAPKPPQGSRPLIGASINMPRRNVCCCGLGNPGMSRTKVIPSGSLKISAPHSPRSGPPLTK
;
A
#
# COMPACT_ATOMS: atom_id res chain seq x y z
N MET A 1 -24.55 90.31 -92.97
CA MET A 1 -23.75 89.46 -93.88
C MET A 1 -23.43 88.16 -93.15
N ALA A 2 -23.88 87.06 -93.75
CA ALA A 2 -23.46 85.66 -93.59
C ALA A 2 -23.18 85.10 -92.18
N THR A 3 -24.21 84.42 -91.67
CA THR A 3 -24.15 83.17 -90.92
C THR A 3 -23.27 82.13 -91.63
N SER A 4 -22.31 81.53 -90.93
CA SER A 4 -21.64 80.29 -91.34
C SER A 4 -21.96 79.20 -90.32
N ALA A 5 -23.05 78.48 -90.56
CA ALA A 5 -23.36 77.23 -89.89
C ALA A 5 -22.33 76.19 -90.34
N SER A 6 -21.57 75.66 -89.38
CA SER A 6 -20.68 74.52 -89.58
C SER A 6 -21.54 73.28 -89.81
N GLU A 7 -21.62 72.82 -91.06
CA GLU A 7 -22.20 71.52 -91.42
C GLU A 7 -21.37 70.41 -90.75
N ALA A 8 -21.89 69.88 -89.66
CA ALA A 8 -21.45 68.59 -89.14
C ALA A 8 -21.91 67.52 -90.13
N SER A 9 -20.97 67.00 -90.92
CA SER A 9 -21.21 65.90 -91.84
C SER A 9 -21.59 64.64 -91.04
N GLU A 10 -22.88 64.31 -91.01
CA GLU A 10 -23.36 63.00 -90.53
C GLU A 10 -22.86 61.91 -91.49
N GLN A 11 -21.79 61.21 -91.09
CA GLN A 11 -21.33 60.04 -91.83
C GLN A 11 -22.37 58.91 -91.70
N PRO A 12 -22.74 58.22 -92.79
CA PRO A 12 -23.69 57.13 -92.72
C PRO A 12 -23.10 55.97 -91.91
N LEU A 13 -23.80 55.56 -90.86
CA LEU A 13 -23.51 54.35 -90.10
C LEU A 13 -23.50 53.15 -91.04
N THR A 14 -22.31 52.65 -91.38
CA THR A 14 -22.17 51.45 -92.20
C THR A 14 -22.31 50.19 -91.33
N LEU A 15 -22.86 49.12 -91.90
CA LEU A 15 -23.01 47.81 -91.24
C LEU A 15 -21.69 47.34 -90.60
N VAL A 16 -20.56 47.60 -91.27
CA VAL A 16 -19.20 47.23 -90.82
C VAL A 16 -18.83 47.93 -89.50
N MET A 17 -19.20 49.21 -89.33
CA MET A 17 -18.95 49.93 -88.08
C MET A 17 -19.79 49.37 -86.92
N LEU A 18 -21.04 49.00 -87.19
CA LEU A 18 -21.93 48.42 -86.19
C LEU A 18 -21.42 47.05 -85.69
N VAL A 19 -20.94 46.21 -86.61
CA VAL A 19 -20.33 44.91 -86.27
C VAL A 19 -19.06 45.11 -85.45
N GLY A 20 -18.22 46.10 -85.81
CA GLY A 20 -17.03 46.44 -85.01
C GLY A 20 -17.36 46.88 -83.58
N GLU A 21 -18.38 47.70 -83.40
CA GLU A 21 -18.86 48.13 -82.08
C GLU A 21 -19.46 46.96 -81.27
N LEU A 22 -20.22 46.06 -81.91
CA LEU A 22 -20.73 44.86 -81.24
C LEU A 22 -19.61 43.89 -80.83
N GLU A 23 -18.58 43.73 -81.65
CA GLU A 23 -17.40 42.93 -81.29
C GLU A 23 -16.63 43.55 -80.12
N LYS A 24 -16.53 44.88 -80.08
CA LYS A 24 -15.92 45.63 -79.00
C LYS A 24 -16.71 45.45 -77.71
N LEU A 25 -18.03 45.69 -77.73
CA LEU A 25 -18.91 45.48 -76.58
C LEU A 25 -18.85 44.04 -76.08
N ARG A 26 -18.81 43.05 -76.98
CA ARG A 26 -18.65 41.64 -76.60
C ARG A 26 -17.33 41.41 -75.85
N LYS A 27 -16.22 41.98 -76.35
CA LYS A 27 -14.91 41.87 -75.68
C LYS A 27 -14.89 42.55 -74.33
N ASP A 28 -15.49 43.74 -74.22
CA ASP A 28 -15.53 44.50 -72.97
C ASP A 28 -16.38 43.77 -71.92
N VAL A 29 -17.61 43.35 -72.27
CA VAL A 29 -18.51 42.60 -71.38
C VAL A 29 -17.89 41.26 -70.95
N THR A 30 -17.28 40.51 -71.88
CA THR A 30 -16.62 39.25 -71.51
C THR A 30 -15.38 39.50 -70.64
N GLY A 31 -14.61 40.55 -70.90
CA GLY A 31 -13.48 40.97 -70.08
C GLY A 31 -13.88 41.34 -68.65
N GLU A 32 -14.87 42.23 -68.51
CA GLU A 32 -15.41 42.67 -67.21
C GLU A 32 -16.02 41.51 -66.42
N LEU A 33 -16.79 40.63 -67.09
CA LEU A 33 -17.36 39.45 -66.44
C LEU A 33 -16.26 38.51 -65.93
N THR A 34 -15.23 38.27 -66.74
CA THR A 34 -14.09 37.42 -66.33
C THR A 34 -13.33 38.03 -65.16
N ALA A 35 -13.12 39.35 -65.15
CA ALA A 35 -12.49 40.06 -64.06
C ALA A 35 -13.33 40.02 -62.76
N SER A 36 -14.64 40.24 -62.87
CA SER A 36 -15.59 40.15 -61.75
C SER A 36 -15.61 38.74 -61.16
N MET A 37 -15.69 37.70 -62.00
CA MET A 37 -15.62 36.30 -61.58
C MET A 37 -14.30 35.98 -60.86
N ASN A 38 -13.16 36.39 -61.41
CA ASN A 38 -11.85 36.14 -60.78
C ASN A 38 -11.74 36.84 -59.42
N THR A 39 -12.26 38.07 -59.32
CA THR A 39 -12.28 38.82 -58.07
C THR A 39 -13.15 38.13 -57.01
N ALA A 40 -14.32 37.60 -57.40
CA ALA A 40 -15.22 36.90 -56.50
C ALA A 40 -14.70 35.51 -56.09
N LEU A 41 -13.99 34.81 -56.97
CA LEU A 41 -13.46 33.46 -56.72
C LEU A 41 -12.15 33.46 -55.92
N ALA A 42 -11.34 34.51 -56.01
CA ALA A 42 -10.08 34.65 -55.25
C ALA A 42 -10.21 34.40 -53.73
N PRO A 43 -11.18 35.01 -53.00
CA PRO A 43 -11.33 34.75 -51.57
C PRO A 43 -11.76 33.32 -51.25
N ILE A 44 -12.54 32.67 -52.14
CA ILE A 44 -12.94 31.27 -51.98
C ILE A 44 -11.73 30.35 -52.11
N GLN A 45 -10.88 30.58 -53.12
CA GLN A 45 -9.62 29.84 -53.29
C GLN A 45 -8.70 30.00 -52.08
N ALA A 46 -8.55 31.22 -51.57
CA ALA A 46 -7.76 31.49 -50.38
C ALA A 46 -8.33 30.78 -49.13
N SER A 47 -9.65 30.76 -48.96
CA SER A 47 -10.30 30.03 -47.87
C SER A 47 -10.10 28.52 -47.98
N LEU A 48 -10.23 27.95 -49.17
CA LEU A 48 -9.98 26.52 -49.43
C LEU A 48 -8.52 26.13 -49.15
N GLN A 49 -7.57 26.99 -49.52
CA GLN A 49 -6.16 26.77 -49.19
C GLN A 49 -5.96 26.75 -47.67
N LYS A 50 -6.51 27.73 -46.96
CA LYS A 50 -6.44 27.79 -45.50
C LYS A 50 -7.05 26.56 -44.83
N ILE A 51 -8.21 26.08 -45.33
CA ILE A 51 -8.83 24.85 -44.82
C ILE A 51 -7.92 23.66 -45.06
N THR A 52 -7.35 23.53 -46.25
CA THR A 52 -6.41 22.45 -46.60
C THR A 52 -5.20 22.44 -45.67
N ASP A 53 -4.63 23.61 -45.40
CA ASP A 53 -3.47 23.75 -44.49
C ASP A 53 -3.85 23.39 -43.04
N THR A 54 -5.03 23.82 -42.56
CA THR A 54 -5.51 23.47 -41.22
C THR A 54 -5.82 21.98 -41.09
N VAL A 55 -6.40 21.35 -42.13
CA VAL A 55 -6.67 19.91 -42.15
C VAL A 55 -5.36 19.13 -42.13
N ALA A 56 -4.37 19.52 -42.95
CA ALA A 56 -3.05 18.89 -42.94
C ALA A 56 -2.38 18.99 -41.56
N THR A 57 -2.47 20.17 -40.92
CA THR A 57 -1.96 20.38 -39.57
C THR A 57 -2.69 19.48 -38.56
N HIS A 58 -4.02 19.41 -38.64
CA HIS A 58 -4.80 18.56 -37.75
C HIS A 58 -4.47 17.08 -37.93
N THR A 59 -4.29 16.59 -39.16
CA THR A 59 -3.86 15.21 -39.43
C THR A 59 -2.52 14.89 -38.74
N VAL A 60 -1.55 15.80 -38.79
CA VAL A 60 -0.26 15.62 -38.09
C VAL A 60 -0.45 15.59 -36.57
N THR A 61 -1.27 16.50 -36.02
CA THR A 61 -1.50 16.51 -34.56
C THR A 61 -2.24 15.26 -34.08
N ILE A 62 -3.22 14.77 -34.85
CA ILE A 62 -4.00 13.57 -34.51
C ILE A 62 -3.11 12.33 -34.52
N THR A 63 -2.30 12.15 -35.57
CA THR A 63 -1.35 11.01 -35.63
C THR A 63 -0.32 11.07 -34.51
N GLY A 64 0.15 12.26 -34.13
CA GLY A 64 0.99 12.46 -32.94
C GLY A 64 0.28 12.07 -31.64
N MET A 65 -1.01 12.40 -31.50
CA MET A 65 -1.81 12.01 -30.33
C MET A 65 -2.07 10.49 -30.29
N GLU A 66 -2.37 9.86 -31.42
CA GLU A 66 -2.60 8.40 -31.51
C GLU A 66 -1.36 7.60 -31.11
N THR A 67 -0.18 8.02 -31.56
CA THR A 67 1.09 7.38 -31.20
C THR A 67 1.41 7.55 -29.72
N ALA A 68 1.23 8.75 -29.16
CA ALA A 68 1.40 9.00 -27.73
C ALA A 68 0.41 8.20 -26.87
N LEU A 69 -0.85 8.13 -27.29
CA LEU A 69 -1.89 7.37 -26.60
C LEU A 69 -1.60 5.87 -26.61
N SER A 70 -1.10 5.34 -27.73
CA SER A 70 -0.66 3.94 -27.83
C SER A 70 0.49 3.65 -26.87
N ALA A 71 1.51 4.51 -26.82
CA ALA A 71 2.62 4.38 -25.89
C ALA A 71 2.18 4.47 -24.42
N HIS A 72 1.24 5.36 -24.10
CA HIS A 72 0.66 5.45 -22.76
C HIS A 72 -0.15 4.21 -22.39
N SER A 73 -0.94 3.68 -23.32
CA SER A 73 -1.68 2.42 -23.14
C SER A 73 -0.73 1.27 -22.82
N ASP A 74 0.35 1.11 -23.58
CA ASP A 74 1.38 0.09 -23.34
C ASP A 74 2.07 0.27 -21.98
N GLY A 75 2.35 1.52 -21.60
CA GLY A 75 2.88 1.88 -20.28
C GLY A 75 1.93 1.49 -19.14
N ILE A 76 0.63 1.77 -19.28
CA ILE A 76 -0.39 1.40 -18.29
C ILE A 76 -0.44 -0.13 -18.12
N THR A 77 -0.50 -0.90 -19.22
CA THR A 77 -0.54 -2.37 -19.10
C THR A 77 0.71 -2.93 -18.43
N THR A 78 1.86 -2.28 -18.61
CA THR A 78 3.13 -2.68 -17.98
C THR A 78 3.10 -2.38 -16.48
N LEU A 79 2.65 -1.19 -16.09
CA LEU A 79 2.47 -0.82 -14.69
C LEU A 79 1.44 -1.73 -13.98
N GLU A 80 0.33 -2.07 -14.63
CA GLU A 80 -0.66 -3.00 -14.09
C GLU A 80 -0.05 -4.38 -13.82
N ARG A 81 0.78 -4.89 -14.74
CA ARG A 81 1.52 -6.14 -14.57
C ARG A 81 2.51 -6.07 -13.40
N GLU A 82 3.27 -4.99 -13.30
CA GLU A 82 4.22 -4.79 -12.19
C GLU A 82 3.52 -4.72 -10.83
N VAL A 83 2.41 -3.99 -10.75
CA VAL A 83 1.58 -3.91 -9.54
C VAL A 83 1.04 -5.28 -9.15
N ALA A 84 0.59 -6.09 -10.11
CA ALA A 84 0.12 -7.45 -9.83
C ALA A 84 1.24 -8.33 -9.26
N VAL A 85 2.45 -8.25 -9.83
CA VAL A 85 3.63 -8.98 -9.33
C VAL A 85 4.02 -8.52 -7.92
N LEU A 86 4.04 -7.20 -7.67
CA LEU A 86 4.38 -6.65 -6.35
C LEU A 86 3.36 -7.06 -5.29
N LYS A 87 2.06 -7.06 -5.61
CA LYS A 87 1.00 -7.56 -4.72
C LYS A 87 1.22 -9.02 -4.36
N SER A 88 1.48 -9.87 -5.35
CA SER A 88 1.76 -11.30 -5.09
C SER A 88 2.99 -11.52 -4.21
N LYS A 89 4.07 -10.76 -4.44
CA LYS A 89 5.27 -10.82 -3.58
C LYS A 89 4.98 -10.36 -2.16
N LEU A 90 4.20 -9.30 -1.99
CA LEU A 90 3.79 -8.79 -0.68
C LEU A 90 2.96 -9.83 0.08
N ASP A 91 1.99 -10.46 -0.58
CA ASP A 91 1.17 -11.51 0.02
C ASP A 91 2.01 -12.71 0.45
N SER A 92 2.95 -13.15 -0.41
CA SER A 92 3.89 -14.22 -0.06
C SER A 92 4.78 -13.85 1.14
N SER A 93 5.31 -12.62 1.17
CA SER A 93 6.12 -12.12 2.29
C SER A 93 5.32 -12.06 3.59
N ASN A 94 4.07 -11.60 3.54
CA ASN A 94 3.19 -11.55 4.70
C ASN A 94 2.89 -12.95 5.23
N GLN A 95 2.58 -13.91 4.36
CA GLN A 95 2.38 -15.31 4.77
C GLN A 95 3.61 -15.90 5.44
N VAL A 96 4.82 -15.60 4.94
CA VAL A 96 6.06 -16.04 5.58
C VAL A 96 6.23 -15.37 6.94
N ASN A 97 5.97 -14.07 7.03
CA ASN A 97 6.05 -13.32 8.29
C ASN A 97 5.08 -13.88 9.35
N ASP A 98 3.83 -14.13 8.99
CA ASP A 98 2.83 -14.71 9.89
C ASP A 98 3.27 -16.09 10.41
N ARG A 99 3.81 -16.94 9.52
CA ARG A 99 4.37 -18.25 9.90
C ARG A 99 5.55 -18.10 10.85
N LEU A 100 6.44 -17.14 10.61
CA LEU A 100 7.57 -16.87 11.48
C LEU A 100 7.12 -16.34 12.83
N GLN A 101 6.13 -15.46 12.88
CA GLN A 101 5.56 -14.95 14.14
C GLN A 101 4.98 -16.08 14.98
N LEU A 102 4.18 -16.97 14.38
CA LEU A 102 3.63 -18.14 15.06
C LEU A 102 4.74 -19.09 15.55
N ALA A 103 5.76 -19.33 14.73
CA ALA A 103 6.89 -20.17 15.12
C ALA A 103 7.70 -19.56 16.28
N VAL A 104 7.91 -18.24 16.26
CA VAL A 104 8.59 -17.52 17.35
C VAL A 104 7.75 -17.56 18.62
N GLU A 105 6.43 -17.36 18.53
CA GLU A 105 5.52 -17.44 19.67
C GLU A 105 5.51 -18.84 20.30
N ASP A 106 5.49 -19.89 19.47
CA ASP A 106 5.61 -21.29 19.94
C ASP A 106 6.95 -21.53 20.64
N LEU A 107 8.07 -21.07 20.05
CA LEU A 107 9.39 -21.21 20.67
C LEU A 107 9.50 -20.46 22.00
N VAL A 108 8.97 -19.23 22.08
CA VAL A 108 8.94 -18.45 23.32
C VAL A 108 8.07 -19.14 24.37
N SER A 109 6.92 -19.67 23.97
CA SER A 109 6.00 -20.38 24.87
C SER A 109 6.64 -21.64 25.43
N ARG A 110 7.28 -22.45 24.58
CA ARG A 110 8.04 -23.65 25.01
C ARG A 110 9.21 -23.29 25.91
N SER A 111 9.95 -22.23 25.57
CA SER A 111 11.06 -21.75 26.39
C SER A 111 10.60 -21.31 27.78
N LYS A 112 9.45 -20.63 27.88
CA LYS A 112 8.85 -20.28 29.18
C LYS A 112 8.41 -21.51 29.97
N GLN A 113 7.84 -22.53 29.30
CA GLN A 113 7.43 -23.78 29.95
C GLN A 113 8.63 -24.62 30.45
N GLN A 114 9.79 -24.51 29.80
CA GLN A 114 11.02 -25.20 30.23
C GLN A 114 11.61 -24.62 31.54
N ASN A 115 11.18 -23.43 31.96
CA ASN A 115 11.62 -22.81 33.21
C ASN A 115 10.64 -23.15 34.35
N LEU A 116 11.05 -24.04 35.25
CA LEU A 116 10.29 -24.36 36.46
C LEU A 116 10.75 -23.51 37.66
N ARG A 117 9.78 -23.08 38.46
CA ARG A 117 10.01 -22.34 39.71
C ARG A 117 9.55 -23.20 40.89
N VAL A 118 10.50 -23.65 41.70
CA VAL A 118 10.22 -24.48 42.88
C VAL A 118 10.25 -23.62 44.14
N ILE A 119 9.23 -23.76 44.97
CA ILE A 119 8.97 -22.90 46.12
C ILE A 119 8.93 -23.74 47.39
N GLY A 120 9.59 -23.27 48.46
CA GLY A 120 9.50 -23.88 49.79
C GLY A 120 10.60 -24.88 50.14
N ILE A 121 11.71 -24.90 49.39
CA ILE A 121 12.90 -25.68 49.76
C ILE A 121 13.76 -24.85 50.72
N PRO A 122 13.96 -25.27 51.98
CA PRO A 122 14.74 -24.53 52.96
C PRO A 122 16.16 -24.23 52.47
N GLU A 123 16.61 -22.99 52.70
CA GLU A 123 17.94 -22.58 52.25
C GLU A 123 19.04 -23.39 52.93
N GLY A 124 19.93 -23.99 52.13
CA GLY A 124 21.06 -24.81 52.59
C GLY A 124 20.81 -26.32 52.54
N MET A 125 19.59 -26.77 52.24
CA MET A 125 19.33 -28.21 52.01
C MET A 125 19.92 -28.74 50.70
N GLU A 126 20.15 -27.85 49.73
CA GLU A 126 20.66 -28.21 48.41
C GLU A 126 22.15 -28.59 48.41
N GLY A 127 22.92 -28.16 49.42
CA GLY A 127 24.39 -28.27 49.43
C GLY A 127 25.06 -27.33 48.42
N ASP A 128 26.25 -27.71 47.94
CA ASP A 128 27.07 -26.90 47.03
C ASP A 128 26.56 -26.93 45.57
N ASP A 129 25.89 -28.02 45.16
CA ASP A 129 25.41 -28.25 43.80
C ASP A 129 23.87 -28.31 43.71
N ALA A 130 23.25 -27.14 43.60
CA ALA A 130 21.79 -27.02 43.45
C ALA A 130 21.23 -27.82 42.25
N ARG A 131 22.02 -27.99 41.17
CA ARG A 131 21.63 -28.78 39.99
C ARG A 131 21.42 -30.25 40.32
N LEU A 132 22.39 -30.89 40.99
CA LEU A 132 22.33 -32.31 41.34
C LEU A 132 21.22 -32.59 42.36
N PHE A 133 21.05 -31.69 43.34
CA PHE A 133 19.95 -31.76 44.30
C PHE A 133 18.60 -31.73 43.59
N MET A 134 18.37 -30.75 42.71
CA MET A 134 17.10 -30.60 42.00
C MET A 134 16.82 -31.77 41.06
N THR A 135 17.83 -32.28 40.32
CA THR A 135 17.66 -33.49 39.49
C THR A 135 17.25 -34.69 40.34
N THR A 136 17.91 -34.92 41.47
CA THR A 136 17.60 -36.03 42.38
C THR A 136 16.21 -35.88 43.00
N LEU A 137 15.83 -34.66 43.37
CA LEU A 137 14.51 -34.35 43.91
C LEU A 137 13.40 -34.65 42.90
N PHE A 138 13.55 -34.20 41.65
CA PHE A 138 12.56 -34.46 40.60
C PHE A 138 12.44 -35.95 40.27
N LYS A 139 13.57 -36.68 40.19
CA LYS A 139 13.56 -38.15 40.01
C LYS A 139 12.77 -38.85 41.12
N LYS A 140 13.01 -38.47 42.39
CA LYS A 140 12.29 -39.04 43.54
C LYS A 140 10.79 -38.70 43.56
N MET A 141 10.42 -37.48 43.18
CA MET A 141 9.03 -37.01 43.26
C MET A 141 8.12 -37.62 42.20
N VAL A 142 8.66 -37.85 41.00
CA VAL A 142 7.84 -38.33 39.86
C VAL A 142 7.91 -39.86 39.72
N GLY A 143 9.02 -40.50 40.11
CA GLY A 143 9.13 -41.95 40.16
C GLY A 143 9.05 -42.68 38.81
N ASP A 144 9.16 -41.95 37.70
CA ASP A 144 9.08 -42.49 36.34
C ASP A 144 10.50 -42.83 35.80
N PRO A 145 10.74 -44.06 35.31
CA PRO A 145 12.01 -44.45 34.70
C PRO A 145 12.39 -43.61 33.47
N GLN A 146 11.44 -42.91 32.83
CA GLN A 146 11.73 -41.99 31.72
C GLN A 146 12.49 -40.73 32.16
N LEU A 147 12.56 -40.45 33.46
CA LEU A 147 13.33 -39.31 34.00
C LEU A 147 14.79 -39.63 34.29
N ASP A 148 15.25 -40.85 34.04
CA ASP A 148 16.67 -41.16 34.18
C ASP A 148 17.53 -40.31 33.23
N THR A 149 16.97 -39.91 32.08
CA THR A 149 17.56 -38.98 31.11
C THR A 149 17.26 -37.50 31.38
N LEU A 150 16.61 -37.16 32.52
CA LEU A 150 16.28 -35.77 32.85
C LEU A 150 17.56 -35.01 33.24
N GLU A 151 17.99 -34.10 32.36
CA GLU A 151 19.08 -33.18 32.63
C GLU A 151 18.56 -31.75 32.81
N LEU A 152 18.91 -31.13 33.94
CA LEU A 152 18.69 -29.70 34.13
C LEU A 152 19.80 -28.94 33.43
N ASP A 153 19.50 -27.92 32.64
CA ASP A 153 20.53 -27.07 32.02
C ASP A 153 21.14 -26.15 33.09
N ARG A 154 20.27 -25.53 33.90
CA ARG A 154 20.65 -24.56 34.93
C ARG A 154 19.74 -24.70 36.13
N ALA A 155 20.31 -24.73 37.32
CA ALA A 155 19.58 -24.59 38.58
C ALA A 155 20.25 -23.50 39.39
N HIS A 156 19.50 -22.45 39.75
CA HIS A 156 20.04 -21.35 40.52
C HIS A 156 18.99 -20.81 41.49
N ARG A 157 19.49 -20.23 42.58
CA ARG A 157 18.64 -19.53 43.54
C ARG A 157 18.28 -18.15 43.00
N SER A 158 17.11 -17.65 43.38
CA SER A 158 16.81 -16.23 43.16
C SER A 158 17.86 -15.38 43.91
N LEU A 159 18.42 -14.35 43.27
CA LEU A 159 19.39 -13.43 43.88
C LEU A 159 18.79 -12.52 44.97
N ALA A 160 17.56 -12.81 45.41
CA ALA A 160 16.91 -12.07 46.47
C ALA A 160 17.62 -12.36 47.82
N PRO A 161 17.68 -11.37 48.75
CA PRO A 161 18.19 -11.58 50.08
C PRO A 161 17.50 -12.76 50.77
N LYS A 162 18.26 -13.49 51.61
CA LYS A 162 17.73 -14.58 52.43
C LYS A 162 16.43 -14.13 53.09
N PRO A 163 15.30 -14.74 52.75
CA PRO A 163 14.03 -14.25 53.22
C PRO A 163 13.90 -14.67 54.70
N PRO A 164 13.24 -13.86 55.55
CA PRO A 164 13.20 -14.06 57.00
C PRO A 164 12.64 -15.45 57.35
N GLN A 165 13.09 -16.02 58.47
CA GLN A 165 12.65 -17.34 58.94
C GLN A 165 11.10 -17.40 58.95
N GLY A 166 10.54 -18.30 58.12
CA GLY A 166 9.09 -18.47 57.95
C GLY A 166 8.52 -18.02 56.60
N SER A 167 9.30 -17.35 55.75
CA SER A 167 8.92 -17.02 54.37
C SER A 167 9.39 -18.11 53.39
N ARG A 168 8.70 -18.24 52.24
CA ARG A 168 8.94 -19.35 51.30
C ARG A 168 10.13 -19.03 50.37
N PRO A 169 11.29 -19.69 50.51
CA PRO A 169 12.42 -19.53 49.59
C PRO A 169 12.07 -20.05 48.19
N LEU A 170 12.81 -19.56 47.21
CA LEU A 170 12.49 -19.72 45.81
C LEU A 170 13.72 -20.11 44.97
N ILE A 171 13.63 -21.27 44.31
CA ILE A 171 14.67 -21.80 43.44
C ILE A 171 14.13 -21.81 42.01
N GLY A 172 14.91 -21.26 41.07
CA GLY A 172 14.64 -21.35 39.65
C GLY A 172 15.43 -22.52 39.05
N ALA A 173 14.74 -23.47 38.42
CA ALA A 173 15.36 -24.57 37.70
C ALA A 173 14.90 -24.54 36.24
N SER A 174 15.84 -24.48 35.31
CA SER A 174 15.59 -24.60 33.87
C SER A 174 15.88 -26.03 33.46
N ILE A 175 14.87 -26.70 32.90
CA ILE A 175 14.96 -28.08 32.43
C ILE A 175 15.35 -28.06 30.95
N ASN A 176 16.37 -28.83 30.58
CA ASN A 176 16.63 -29.11 29.17
C ASN A 176 15.67 -30.21 28.71
N MET A 177 14.62 -29.85 27.98
CA MET A 177 13.81 -30.87 27.30
C MET A 177 14.42 -31.21 25.94
N PRO A 178 14.78 -32.49 25.69
CA PRO A 178 15.23 -32.90 24.37
C PRO A 178 14.12 -32.69 23.35
N ARG A 179 14.47 -32.24 22.14
CA ARG A 179 13.56 -31.89 21.02
C ARG A 179 12.60 -33.01 20.57
N ARG A 180 12.66 -34.21 21.15
CA ARG A 180 11.79 -35.35 20.84
C ARG A 180 10.66 -35.42 21.87
N ASN A 181 9.46 -35.02 21.46
CA ASN A 181 8.12 -35.40 21.97
C ASN A 181 8.04 -36.10 23.35
N VAL A 182 8.61 -35.52 24.41
CA VAL A 182 8.22 -35.89 25.78
C VAL A 182 7.13 -34.89 26.18
N CYS A 183 5.87 -35.30 25.99
CA CYS A 183 4.69 -34.58 26.47
C CYS A 183 4.86 -34.35 27.98
N CYS A 184 4.92 -33.09 28.45
CA CYS A 184 4.76 -32.76 29.88
C CYS A 184 3.41 -33.23 30.48
N CYS A 185 2.57 -33.86 29.66
CA CYS A 185 1.23 -34.34 29.97
C CYS A 185 1.21 -35.41 31.08
N GLY A 186 2.36 -35.95 31.48
CA GLY A 186 2.49 -36.90 32.60
C GLY A 186 2.64 -36.28 34.00
N LEU A 187 2.83 -34.95 34.12
CA LEU A 187 2.92 -34.29 35.44
C LEU A 187 1.57 -33.77 35.96
N GLY A 188 0.49 -33.97 35.20
CA GLY A 188 -0.88 -33.68 35.62
C GLY A 188 -1.56 -34.95 36.13
N ASN A 189 -1.69 -35.08 37.45
CA ASN A 189 -2.65 -36.02 38.03
C ASN A 189 -4.04 -35.77 37.40
N PRO A 190 -4.67 -36.77 36.75
CA PRO A 190 -6.05 -36.66 36.28
C PRO A 190 -6.97 -36.84 37.47
N GLY A 191 -7.11 -35.79 38.29
CA GLY A 191 -7.78 -35.92 39.57
C GLY A 191 -8.04 -34.61 40.31
N MET A 192 -8.32 -33.50 39.62
CA MET A 192 -9.03 -32.38 40.26
C MET A 192 -9.70 -31.51 39.19
N SER A 193 -10.88 -31.94 38.78
CA SER A 193 -11.79 -31.15 37.94
C SER A 193 -12.26 -29.91 38.69
N ARG A 194 -12.25 -28.79 37.96
CA ARG A 194 -13.24 -27.70 38.00
C ARG A 194 -13.30 -26.88 39.29
N THR A 195 -12.92 -25.62 39.12
CA THR A 195 -13.61 -24.42 39.62
C THR A 195 -14.86 -24.72 40.46
N LYS A 196 -14.75 -24.57 41.78
CA LYS A 196 -15.90 -24.45 42.67
C LYS A 196 -15.85 -23.10 43.36
N VAL A 197 -16.72 -22.22 42.89
CA VAL A 197 -17.09 -20.94 43.46
C VAL A 197 -17.73 -21.17 44.83
N ILE A 198 -17.31 -20.43 45.86
CA ILE A 198 -18.04 -20.24 47.12
C ILE A 198 -17.90 -18.75 47.53
N PRO A 199 -18.97 -18.10 48.05
CA PRO A 199 -19.21 -16.67 47.88
C PRO A 199 -18.81 -15.78 49.07
N SER A 200 -18.63 -14.50 48.73
CA SER A 200 -18.76 -13.24 49.49
C SER A 200 -18.80 -13.26 51.03
N GLY A 201 -17.87 -12.51 51.65
CA GLY A 201 -18.07 -11.98 52.99
C GLY A 201 -16.85 -11.34 53.62
N SER A 202 -16.61 -10.05 53.33
CA SER A 202 -15.96 -9.00 54.16
C SER A 202 -14.87 -8.23 53.41
N LEU A 203 -15.33 -7.23 52.67
CA LEU A 203 -14.54 -6.14 52.11
C LEU A 203 -14.01 -5.24 53.24
N LYS A 204 -12.69 -4.98 53.29
CA LYS A 204 -12.14 -3.67 53.72
C LYS A 204 -10.88 -3.38 52.90
N ILE A 205 -11.06 -2.63 51.83
CA ILE A 205 -9.99 -1.98 51.09
C ILE A 205 -9.84 -0.59 51.71
N SER A 206 -8.69 -0.30 52.31
CA SER A 206 -8.26 1.07 52.63
C SER A 206 -7.09 1.42 51.72
N ALA A 207 -7.33 2.28 50.73
CA ALA A 207 -6.28 2.92 49.94
C ALA A 207 -5.82 4.20 50.65
N PRO A 208 -4.52 4.53 50.66
CA PRO A 208 -4.07 5.84 51.13
C PRO A 208 -4.36 6.93 50.09
N HIS A 209 -5.02 7.99 50.56
CA HIS A 209 -5.10 9.28 49.90
C HIS A 209 -3.72 9.94 49.78
N SER A 210 -3.46 10.58 48.65
CA SER A 210 -2.51 11.69 48.54
C SER A 210 -3.17 12.86 47.81
N PRO A 211 -3.05 14.11 48.28
CA PRO A 211 -3.74 15.25 47.70
C PRO A 211 -2.89 15.93 46.62
N ARG A 212 -3.50 16.31 45.50
CA ARG A 212 -3.06 17.44 44.69
C ARG A 212 -4.28 18.23 44.23
N SER A 213 -4.43 19.39 44.84
CA SER A 213 -5.34 20.45 44.43
C SER A 213 -4.81 21.16 43.19
N GLY A 214 -5.68 21.35 42.20
CA GLY A 214 -5.54 22.30 41.10
C GLY A 214 -6.95 22.78 40.73
N PRO A 215 -7.18 24.09 40.49
CA PRO A 215 -8.53 24.68 40.44
C PRO A 215 -9.23 24.48 39.08
N PRO A 216 -10.58 24.58 39.03
CA PRO A 216 -11.33 24.37 37.80
C PRO A 216 -11.41 25.64 36.92
N LEU A 217 -11.29 25.44 35.62
CA LEU A 217 -11.63 26.43 34.60
C LEU A 217 -13.15 26.46 34.39
N THR A 218 -13.68 27.66 34.44
CA THR A 218 -15.06 28.06 34.16
C THR A 218 -15.45 27.83 32.69
N LYS A 219 -16.70 27.44 32.47
CA LYS A 219 -17.51 27.91 31.35
C LYS A 219 -18.77 28.56 31.92
#